data_AF-V8CLX7-F1
#
_entry.id   AF-V8CLX7-F1
#
_cell.length_a   1.000
_cell.length_b   1.000
_cell.length_c   1.000
_cell.angle_alpha   90.00
_cell.angle_beta   90.00
_cell.angle_gamma   90.00
#
_symmetry.space_group_name_H-M   'P 1'
#
loop_
_entity.id
_entity.type
_entity.pdbx_description
1 polymer ?
#
loop_
_entity_poly.entity_id
_entity_poly.type
_entity_poly.pdbx_seq_one_letter_code
_entity_poly.pdbx_strand_id
1 'polypeptide(L)'
;MPYSVDFITFKVVDKKMAKRTAIQEQVLQPLRAYHQVMQVRGMGSEHAVFALEQFSLAEDKQLEVTLYERNGGRTLTFHVTAEDLQLAKKIDNLKLKW
;
A
#
# COMPACT_ATOMS: atom_id res chain seq x y z
N MET A 1 -10.80 4.44 -18.98
CA MET A 1 -9.82 3.39 -19.34
C MET A 1 -9.57 2.51 -18.12
N PRO A 2 -9.68 1.18 -18.21
CA PRO A 2 -9.36 0.26 -17.10
C PRO A 2 -7.90 0.42 -16.64
N TYR A 3 -7.60 -0.02 -15.42
CA TYR A 3 -6.25 -0.10 -14.88
C TYR A 3 -5.88 -1.57 -14.69
N SER A 4 -5.00 -2.09 -15.54
CA SER A 4 -4.53 -3.48 -15.45
C SER A 4 -3.41 -3.54 -14.42
N VAL A 5 -3.68 -4.10 -13.24
CA VAL A 5 -2.71 -4.16 -12.15
C VAL A 5 -1.68 -5.24 -12.45
N ASP A 6 -0.40 -4.91 -12.32
CA ASP A 6 0.68 -5.90 -12.40
C ASP A 6 1.05 -6.43 -11.02
N PHE A 7 1.47 -5.52 -10.14
CA PHE A 7 1.82 -5.83 -8.76
C PHE A 7 1.67 -4.60 -7.86
N ILE A 8 1.67 -4.85 -6.55
CA ILE A 8 1.58 -3.85 -5.49
C ILE A 8 2.78 -3.99 -4.58
N THR A 9 3.43 -2.88 -4.23
CA THR A 9 4.57 -2.87 -3.30
C THR A 9 4.25 -2.11 -2.03
N PHE A 10 4.85 -2.55 -0.93
CA PHE A 10 4.76 -1.93 0.38
C PHE A 10 6.16 -1.59 0.86
N LYS A 11 6.41 -0.33 1.21
CA LYS A 11 7.71 0.13 1.69
C LYS A 11 7.55 1.11 2.84
N VAL A 12 8.35 0.96 3.89
CA VAL A 12 8.54 2.06 4.84
C VAL A 12 9.61 2.98 4.29
N VAL A 13 9.27 4.25 4.13
CA VAL A 13 10.15 5.29 3.58
C VAL A 13 10.16 6.51 4.50
N ASP A 14 11.22 7.30 4.44
CA ASP A 14 11.29 8.57 5.17
C ASP A 14 10.29 9.58 4.58
N LYS A 15 9.60 10.35 5.43
CA LYS A 15 8.78 11.48 4.98
C LYS A 15 9.72 12.51 4.32
N LYS A 16 9.37 13.00 3.14
CA LYS A 16 10.20 13.98 2.41
C LYS A 16 10.34 15.27 3.22
N MET A 17 11.47 15.43 3.92
CA MET A 17 11.87 16.70 4.53
C MET A 17 12.92 17.40 3.64
N ALA A 18 12.99 18.72 3.70
CA ALA A 18 13.84 19.55 2.83
C ALA A 18 15.36 19.26 2.90
N LYS A 19 15.82 18.43 3.84
CA LYS A 19 17.21 18.00 3.93
C LYS A 19 17.44 16.76 3.05
N ARG A 20 18.37 16.89 2.10
CA ARG A 20 18.90 15.79 1.28
C ARG A 20 19.75 14.86 2.15
N THR A 21 19.11 14.01 2.96
CA THR A 21 19.74 12.84 3.56
C THR A 21 19.50 11.62 2.65
N ALA A 22 20.36 10.61 2.75
CA ALA A 22 20.14 9.34 2.06
C ALA A 22 18.77 8.76 2.50
N ILE A 23 17.93 8.41 1.53
CA ILE A 23 16.61 7.84 1.77
C ILE A 23 16.80 6.39 2.20
N GLN A 24 16.28 6.00 3.37
CA GLN A 24 16.22 4.61 3.77
C GLN A 24 14.86 4.02 3.40
N GLU A 25 14.88 2.97 2.60
CA GLU A 25 13.68 2.20 2.25
C GLU A 25 13.76 0.81 2.88
N GLN A 26 12.72 0.43 3.61
CA GLN A 26 12.50 -0.95 4.04
C GLN A 26 11.35 -1.55 3.25
N VAL A 27 11.64 -2.54 2.40
CA VAL A 27 10.62 -3.29 1.68
C VAL A 27 9.88 -4.22 2.64
N LEU A 28 8.54 -4.18 2.63
CA LEU A 28 7.69 -5.09 3.37
C LEU A 28 7.06 -6.11 2.42
N GLN A 29 7.29 -7.39 2.67
CA GLN A 29 6.66 -8.47 1.91
C GLN A 29 5.33 -8.86 2.56
N PRO A 30 4.22 -8.91 1.80
CA PRO A 30 2.97 -9.43 2.34
C PRO A 30 3.09 -10.88 2.76
N LEU A 31 2.66 -11.18 3.99
CA LEU A 31 2.52 -12.55 4.50
C LEU A 31 1.31 -13.24 3.88
N ARG A 32 0.23 -12.50 3.61
CA ARG A 32 -0.98 -12.97 2.92
C ARG A 32 -1.57 -11.87 2.05
N ALA A 33 -2.23 -12.28 0.98
CA ALA A 33 -3.05 -11.42 0.15
C ALA A 33 -4.40 -12.10 -0.10
N TYR A 34 -5.47 -11.33 -0.07
CA TYR A 34 -6.81 -11.74 -0.47
C TYR A 34 -7.31 -10.78 -1.55
N HIS A 35 -7.88 -11.36 -2.60
CA HIS A 35 -8.27 -10.67 -3.84
C HIS A 35 -7.11 -9.87 -4.44
N GLN A 36 -6.16 -10.59 -5.06
CA GLN A 36 -5.12 -9.94 -5.85
C GLN A 36 -5.75 -9.36 -7.12
N VAL A 37 -6.13 -8.08 -7.04
CA VAL A 37 -6.80 -7.36 -8.11
C VAL A 37 -5.95 -7.41 -9.37
N MET A 38 -6.51 -7.94 -10.46
CA MET A 38 -5.85 -8.02 -11.76
C MET A 38 -6.22 -6.84 -12.66
N GLN A 39 -7.38 -6.24 -12.44
CA GLN A 39 -7.86 -5.10 -13.21
C GLN A 39 -8.89 -4.31 -12.40
N VAL A 40 -8.77 -2.99 -12.41
CA VAL A 40 -9.83 -2.08 -11.96
C VAL A 40 -10.54 -1.54 -13.19
N ARG A 41 -11.85 -1.76 -13.28
CA ARG A 41 -12.65 -1.23 -14.41
C ARG A 41 -12.74 0.30 -14.33
N GLY A 42 -12.92 0.95 -15.48
CA GLY A 42 -13.17 2.40 -15.50
C GLY A 42 -14.41 2.74 -14.70
N MET A 43 -14.35 3.79 -13.86
CA MET A 43 -15.42 4.18 -12.94
C MET A 43 -15.86 3.08 -11.96
N GLY A 44 -15.03 2.04 -11.76
CA GLY A 44 -15.25 0.98 -10.80
C GLY A 44 -14.31 1.08 -9.59
N SER A 45 -14.56 0.22 -8.60
CA SER A 45 -13.70 0.03 -7.44
C SER A 45 -13.42 -1.45 -7.23
N GLU A 46 -12.28 -1.75 -6.62
CA GLU A 46 -11.86 -3.09 -6.24
C GLU A 46 -11.31 -3.06 -4.80
N HIS A 47 -11.39 -4.19 -4.10
CA HIS A 47 -10.94 -4.30 -2.71
C HIS A 47 -9.92 -5.44 -2.56
N ALA A 48 -8.66 -5.10 -2.34
CA ALA A 48 -7.61 -6.05 -1.97
C ALA A 48 -7.31 -5.95 -0.48
N VAL A 49 -7.01 -7.08 0.17
CA VAL A 49 -6.59 -7.12 1.57
C VAL A 49 -5.21 -7.75 1.65
N PHE A 50 -4.27 -7.07 2.31
CA PHE A 50 -2.91 -7.55 2.52
C PHE A 50 -2.62 -7.65 4.02
N ALA A 51 -1.98 -8.74 4.43
CA ALA A 51 -1.43 -8.88 5.76
C ALA A 51 0.10 -8.71 5.66
N LEU A 52 0.66 -7.77 6.41
CA LEU A 52 2.10 -7.56 6.53
C LEU A 52 2.58 -8.14 7.86
N GLU A 53 3.88 -8.44 7.97
CA GLU A 53 4.50 -8.68 9.26
C GLU A 53 4.35 -7.44 10.16
N GLN A 54 4.21 -7.64 11.47
CA GLN A 54 4.10 -6.52 12.40
C GLN A 54 5.39 -5.68 12.34
N PHE A 55 5.24 -4.37 12.16
CA PHE A 55 6.35 -3.42 12.09
C PHE A 55 6.06 -2.19 12.96
N SER A 56 7.10 -1.41 13.23
CA SER A 56 7.00 -0.09 13.88
C SER A 56 7.10 1.01 12.83
N LEU A 57 6.26 2.04 12.93
CA LEU A 57 6.28 3.20 12.04
C LEU A 57 6.54 4.48 12.87
N ALA A 58 7.73 5.04 12.74
CA ALA A 58 8.10 6.29 13.41
C ALA A 58 7.41 7.51 12.77
N GLU A 59 7.28 8.61 13.51
CA GLU A 59 6.58 9.84 13.05
C GLU A 59 7.24 10.49 11.82
N ASP A 60 8.54 10.33 11.64
CA ASP A 60 9.30 10.82 10.48
C ASP A 60 9.29 9.87 9.28
N LYS A 61 8.59 8.73 9.39
CA LYS A 61 8.43 7.73 8.33
C LYS A 61 6.98 7.56 7.91
N GLN A 62 6.78 6.93 6.76
CA GLN A 62 5.47 6.60 6.20
C GLN A 62 5.52 5.27 5.46
N LEU A 63 4.40 4.55 5.46
CA LEU A 63 4.21 3.38 4.61
C LEU A 63 3.79 3.87 3.22
N GLU A 64 4.66 3.70 2.23
CA GLU A 64 4.34 3.87 0.82
C GLU A 64 3.69 2.59 0.27
N VAL A 65 2.54 2.75 -0.36
CA VAL A 65 1.85 1.69 -1.10
C VAL A 65 1.74 2.13 -2.55
N THR A 66 2.31 1.33 -3.44
CA THR A 66 2.38 1.65 -4.86
C THR A 66 1.80 0.54 -5.72
N LEU A 67 0.87 0.90 -6.60
CA LEU A 67 0.29 0.04 -7.63
C LEU A 67 0.99 0.34 -8.96
N TYR A 68 1.39 -0.72 -9.66
CA TYR A 68 2.02 -0.66 -10.98
C TYR A 68 1.09 -1.20 -12.05
N GLU A 69 1.00 -0.48 -13.17
CA GLU A 69 0.20 -0.89 -14.31
C GLU A 69 0.98 -1.86 -15.20
N ARG A 70 0.36 -3.00 -15.54
CA ARG A 70 0.93 -3.97 -16.48
C ARG A 70 1.05 -3.37 -17.87
N ASN A 71 2.27 -3.38 -18.42
CA ASN A 71 2.59 -2.86 -19.75
C ASN A 71 2.14 -1.40 -19.96
N GLY A 72 2.06 -0.61 -18.88
CA GLY A 72 1.64 0.78 -18.89
C GLY A 72 2.67 1.68 -18.18
N GLY A 73 2.47 3.00 -18.31
CA GLY A 73 3.31 4.00 -17.64
C GLY A 73 2.71 4.57 -16.36
N ARG A 74 1.50 4.15 -15.96
CA ARG A 74 0.79 4.73 -14.82
C ARG A 74 1.17 4.02 -13.53
N THR A 75 1.68 4.79 -12.58
CA THR A 75 1.94 4.35 -11.21
C THR A 75 1.04 5.14 -10.27
N LEU A 76 0.37 4.46 -9.36
CA LEU A 76 -0.44 5.09 -8.32
C LEU A 76 0.21 4.83 -6.97
N THR A 77 0.61 5.89 -6.29
CA THR A 77 1.26 5.82 -4.99
C THR A 77 0.44 6.60 -3.98
N PHE A 78 0.25 6.02 -2.80
CA PHE A 78 -0.26 6.72 -1.63
C PHE A 78 0.57 6.37 -0.41
N HIS A 79 0.49 7.23 0.61
CA HIS A 79 1.24 7.10 1.84
C HIS A 79 0.29 6.97 3.02
N VAL A 80 0.64 6.11 3.96
CA VAL A 80 -0.04 5.92 5.24
C VAL A 80 0.92 6.34 6.34
N THR A 81 0.50 7.29 7.19
CA THR A 81 1.32 7.80 8.28
C THR A 81 1.02 7.10 9.61
N ALA A 82 1.81 7.39 10.64
CA ALA A 82 1.54 6.91 11.99
C ALA A 82 0.17 7.41 12.50
N GLU A 83 -0.20 8.65 12.16
CA GLU A 83 -1.49 9.24 12.52
C GLU A 83 -2.67 8.49 11.87
N ASP A 84 -2.54 8.10 10.60
CA ASP A 84 -3.55 7.30 9.90
C ASP A 84 -3.75 5.94 10.59
N LEU A 85 -2.68 5.32 11.08
CA LEU A 85 -2.74 4.03 11.79
C LEU A 85 -3.42 4.17 13.17
N GLN A 86 -3.26 5.30 13.86
CA GLN A 86 -3.98 5.57 15.11
C GLN A 86 -5.49 5.74 14.89
N LEU A 87 -5.87 6.30 13.74
CA LEU A 87 -7.27 6.45 13.33
C LEU A 87 -7.85 5.18 12.68
N ALA A 88 -7.01 4.17 12.42
CA ALA A 88 -7.44 2.93 11.80
C ALA A 88 -8.44 2.20 12.70
N LYS A 89 -9.53 1.73 12.08
CA LYS A 89 -10.54 0.94 12.77
C LYS A 89 -10.07 -0.51 12.86
N LYS A 90 -10.20 -1.09 14.05
CA LYS A 90 -10.12 -2.55 14.19
C LYS A 90 -11.19 -3.20 13.32
N ILE A 91 -10.78 -4.22 12.58
CA ILE A 91 -11.71 -5.05 11.83
C ILE A 91 -12.04 -6.25 12.70
N ASP A 92 -13.06 -6.12 13.56
CA ASP A 92 -13.44 -7.18 14.50
C ASP A 92 -14.15 -8.36 13.79
N ASN A 93 -14.77 -8.10 12.63
CA ASN A 93 -15.56 -9.09 11.87
C ASN A 93 -15.20 -9.07 10.37
N LEU A 94 -13.98 -9.51 10.04
CA LEU A 94 -13.57 -9.65 8.64
C LEU A 94 -14.28 -10.86 8.00
N LYS A 95 -15.33 -10.61 7.20
CA LYS A 95 -15.98 -11.64 6.38
C LYS A 95 -15.36 -11.69 4.99
N LEU A 96 -14.39 -12.58 4.80
CA LEU A 96 -13.87 -12.91 3.48
C LEU A 96 -14.85 -13.88 2.80
N LYS A 97 -15.30 -13.58 1.58
CA LYS A 97 -16.10 -14.52 0.78
C LYS A 97 -15.13 -15.45 0.03
N TRP A 98 -15.31 -16.75 0.19
CA TRP A 98 -14.50 -17.77 -0.47
C TRP A 98 -15.09 -18.14 -1.83
#